data_AF-A0A822XR05-F1
#
_entry.id   AF-A0A822XR05-F1
#
_cell.length_a   1.000
_cell.length_b   1.000
_cell.length_c   1.000
_cell.angle_alpha   90.00
_cell.angle_beta   90.00
_cell.angle_gamma   90.00
#
_symmetry.space_group_name_H-M   'P 1'
#
loop_
_entity.id
_entity.type
_entity.pdbx_description
1 polymer ?
#
loop_
_entity_poly.entity_id
_entity_poly.type
_entity_poly.pdbx_seq_one_letter_code
_entity_poly.pdbx_strand_id
1 'polypeptide(L)'
;MILEENFCIGKETLTDIGLSCFMIQVILATKVCGYSEKSSYLRDSAKALRVDAANIKESVEKSLKRLNTDYIDLLQIHWPDRYVSLFGEFFYDPSKWRPSVPFVEQLKAFQELINEGKVRYIGVSNETSYGVMEFVHAAKVEGLPKIVSIQNSYSLLVRCKFERGNRTLYPVSQETWPYPCSARTWICSGPSICNQFDHWCNFC
;
A
#
# COMPACT_ATOMS: atom_id res chain seq x y z
N MET A 1 -15.69 -1.45 -8.32
CA MET A 1 -14.90 -0.91 -7.19
C MET A 1 -13.96 -2.04 -6.76
N ILE A 2 -12.69 -1.99 -7.18
CA ILE A 2 -11.72 -3.04 -6.87
C ILE A 2 -11.21 -2.74 -5.46
N LEU A 3 -11.62 -3.54 -4.47
CA LEU A 3 -11.34 -3.28 -3.06
C LEU A 3 -9.99 -3.88 -2.59
N GLU A 4 -9.56 -4.96 -3.21
CA GLU A 4 -8.25 -5.58 -3.02
C GLU A 4 -7.56 -5.69 -4.38
N GLU A 5 -6.70 -4.73 -4.69
CA GLU A 5 -5.90 -4.74 -5.91
C GLU A 5 -4.60 -5.50 -5.67
N ASN A 6 -4.38 -6.57 -6.44
CA ASN A 6 -3.07 -7.21 -6.53
C ASN A 6 -2.30 -6.54 -7.65
N PHE A 7 -1.07 -6.09 -7.36
CA PHE A 7 -0.20 -5.49 -8.35
C PHE A 7 1.06 -6.35 -8.46
N CYS A 8 1.27 -6.92 -9.65
CA CYS A 8 2.49 -7.64 -9.98
C CYS A 8 3.42 -6.68 -10.72
N ILE A 9 4.63 -6.46 -10.18
CA ILE A 9 5.65 -5.63 -10.83
C ILE A 9 6.72 -6.58 -11.37
N GLY A 10 6.81 -6.69 -12.70
CA GLY A 10 7.81 -7.51 -13.40
C GLY A 10 7.73 -7.34 -14.91
N LYS A 11 8.88 -7.22 -15.58
CA LYS A 11 9.00 -7.05 -17.04
C LYS A 11 8.51 -8.29 -17.78
N GLU A 12 7.66 -8.09 -18.78
CA GLU A 12 7.35 -9.10 -19.79
C GLU A 12 8.49 -9.29 -20.80
N THR A 13 8.65 -10.51 -21.32
CA THR A 13 8.82 -10.74 -22.78
C THR A 13 8.54 -12.19 -23.18
N LEU A 14 7.63 -12.31 -24.15
CA LEU A 14 7.68 -13.13 -25.37
C LEU A 14 8.58 -14.38 -25.36
N THR A 15 7.92 -15.54 -25.34
CA THR A 15 8.50 -16.81 -25.79
C THR A 15 8.75 -16.75 -27.29
N ASP A 16 10.00 -16.59 -27.69
CA ASP A 16 10.63 -17.41 -28.73
C ASP A 16 12.11 -17.03 -28.84
N ILE A 17 12.96 -18.03 -29.06
CA ILE A 17 14.43 -17.98 -29.22
C ILE A 17 15.20 -18.24 -27.91
N GLY A 18 15.62 -19.50 -27.76
CA GLY A 18 16.30 -20.05 -26.59
C GLY A 18 17.66 -19.42 -26.28
N LEU A 19 17.64 -18.47 -25.36
CA LEU A 19 18.79 -17.96 -24.62
C LEU A 19 18.52 -18.13 -23.12
N SER A 20 19.57 -18.47 -22.37
CA SER A 20 19.62 -18.79 -20.94
C SER A 20 18.47 -18.24 -20.09
N CYS A 21 17.83 -19.13 -19.32
CA CYS A 21 16.80 -18.86 -18.31
C CYS A 21 17.20 -17.70 -17.37
N PHE A 22 16.81 -16.47 -17.70
CA PHE A 22 16.74 -15.38 -16.74
C PHE A 22 15.49 -15.64 -15.89
N MET A 23 15.66 -16.06 -14.63
CA MET A 23 14.56 -16.10 -13.67
C MET A 23 13.96 -14.70 -13.56
N ILE A 24 12.72 -14.54 -14.01
CA ILE A 24 11.94 -13.32 -13.76
C ILE A 24 11.63 -13.30 -12.27
N GLN A 25 12.25 -12.39 -11.53
CA GLN A 25 11.88 -12.12 -10.15
C GLN A 25 10.73 -11.11 -10.15
N VAL A 26 9.51 -11.60 -9.93
CA VAL A 26 8.31 -10.76 -9.77
C VAL A 26 8.24 -10.31 -8.31
N ILE A 27 7.97 -9.02 -8.08
CA ILE A 27 7.63 -8.51 -6.76
C ILE A 27 6.11 -8.51 -6.65
N LEU A 28 5.58 -9.30 -5.72
CA LEU A 28 4.15 -9.41 -5.46
C LEU A 28 3.71 -8.44 -4.38
N ALA A 29 2.93 -7.43 -4.76
CA ALA A 29 2.33 -6.48 -3.84
C ALA A 29 0.81 -6.66 -3.75
N THR A 30 0.27 -6.65 -2.54
CA THR A 30 -1.17 -6.64 -2.30
C THR A 30 -1.53 -5.71 -1.14
N LYS A 31 -2.82 -5.49 -0.92
CA LYS A 31 -3.32 -4.48 0.01
C LYS A 31 -4.36 -5.06 0.96
N VAL A 32 -4.29 -4.67 2.22
CA VAL A 32 -5.37 -4.86 3.20
C VAL A 32 -6.23 -3.60 3.26
N CYS A 33 -7.55 -3.75 3.17
CA CYS A 33 -8.48 -2.64 3.25
C CYS A 33 -8.38 -1.90 4.59
N GLY A 34 -8.48 -0.58 4.55
CA GLY A 34 -8.68 0.23 5.73
C GLY A 34 -10.11 0.16 6.27
N TYR A 35 -10.45 1.15 7.09
CA TYR A 35 -11.80 1.23 7.65
C TYR A 35 -12.87 1.27 6.55
N SER A 36 -13.88 0.41 6.66
CA SER A 36 -15.07 0.47 5.82
C SER A 36 -16.24 -0.28 6.46
N GLU A 37 -17.35 0.41 6.68
CA GLU A 37 -18.63 -0.22 7.04
C GLU A 37 -19.32 -0.85 5.83
N LYS A 38 -19.09 -0.29 4.64
CA LYS A 38 -19.76 -0.69 3.39
C LYS A 38 -19.17 -1.96 2.76
N SER A 39 -17.98 -2.36 3.23
CA SER A 39 -17.21 -3.48 2.68
C SER A 39 -17.02 -4.60 3.69
N SER A 40 -17.85 -4.66 4.73
CA SER A 40 -17.78 -5.67 5.79
C SER A 40 -17.82 -7.11 5.25
N TYR A 41 -18.52 -7.34 4.13
CA TYR A 41 -18.57 -8.64 3.44
C TYR A 41 -17.21 -9.21 3.00
N LEU A 42 -16.15 -8.40 2.97
CA LEU A 42 -14.79 -8.89 2.68
C LEU A 42 -14.19 -9.70 3.84
N ARG A 43 -14.76 -9.60 5.04
CA ARG A 43 -14.31 -10.30 6.25
C ARG A 43 -15.47 -11.04 6.89
N ASP A 44 -15.27 -12.31 7.15
CA ASP A 44 -16.35 -13.19 7.61
C ASP A 44 -16.75 -12.87 9.06
N SER A 45 -15.83 -12.27 9.82
CA SER A 45 -15.93 -12.03 11.26
C SER A 45 -16.23 -10.58 11.65
N ALA A 46 -16.17 -9.62 10.72
CA ALA A 46 -16.12 -8.20 11.06
C ALA A 46 -17.38 -7.43 10.65
N LYS A 47 -18.00 -6.71 11.60
CA LYS A 47 -19.13 -5.78 11.33
C LYS A 47 -18.73 -4.58 10.46
N ALA A 48 -17.47 -4.17 10.57
CA ALA A 48 -16.82 -3.18 9.73
C ALA A 48 -15.37 -3.62 9.54
N LEU A 49 -14.81 -3.34 8.37
CA LEU A 49 -13.38 -3.55 8.14
C LEU A 49 -12.60 -2.61 9.05
N ARG A 50 -11.57 -3.15 9.69
CA ARG A 50 -10.62 -2.42 10.53
C ARG A 50 -9.21 -2.85 10.17
N VAL A 51 -8.23 -2.04 10.54
CA VAL A 51 -6.80 -2.42 10.44
C VAL A 51 -6.35 -3.07 11.75
N ASP A 52 -7.13 -4.00 12.29
CA ASP A 52 -6.77 -4.78 13.49
C ASP A 52 -6.13 -6.13 13.10
N ALA A 53 -5.55 -6.82 14.08
CA ALA A 53 -4.83 -8.07 13.86
C ALA A 53 -5.69 -9.16 13.19
N ALA A 54 -6.96 -9.28 13.59
CA ALA A 54 -7.87 -10.30 13.04
C ALA A 54 -8.18 -10.02 11.57
N ASN A 55 -8.55 -8.78 11.24
CA ASN A 55 -8.88 -8.36 9.87
C ASN A 55 -7.67 -8.44 8.93
N ILE A 56 -6.48 -8.07 9.43
CA ILE A 56 -5.22 -8.15 8.67
C ILE A 56 -4.88 -9.61 8.38
N LYS A 57 -4.91 -10.48 9.39
CA LYS A 57 -4.58 -11.90 9.22
C LYS A 57 -5.54 -12.58 8.25
N GLU A 58 -6.85 -12.38 8.42
CA GLU A 58 -7.86 -12.93 7.52
C GLU A 58 -7.67 -12.44 6.07
N SER A 59 -7.33 -11.15 5.89
CA SER A 59 -7.01 -10.56 4.57
C SER A 59 -5.85 -11.27 3.88
N VAL A 60 -4.80 -11.54 4.64
CA VAL A 60 -3.56 -12.13 4.12
C VAL A 60 -3.80 -13.58 3.76
N GLU A 61 -4.45 -14.37 4.62
CA GLU A 61 -4.81 -15.76 4.30
C GLU A 61 -5.64 -15.86 3.02
N LYS A 62 -6.67 -15.01 2.89
CA LYS A 62 -7.51 -14.98 1.68
C LYS A 62 -6.70 -14.57 0.44
N SER A 63 -5.77 -13.63 0.58
CA SER A 63 -4.92 -13.17 -0.52
C SER A 63 -3.91 -14.24 -0.96
N LEU A 64 -3.22 -14.88 -0.02
CA LEU A 64 -2.28 -15.98 -0.29
C LEU A 64 -2.97 -17.14 -0.99
N LYS A 65 -4.16 -17.54 -0.49
CA LYS A 65 -4.98 -18.59 -1.13
C LYS A 65 -5.40 -18.21 -2.54
N ARG A 66 -5.81 -16.96 -2.78
CA ARG A 66 -6.25 -16.48 -4.11
C ARG A 66 -5.08 -16.36 -5.09
N LEU A 67 -3.91 -15.96 -4.61
CA LEU A 67 -2.70 -15.78 -5.41
C LEU A 67 -1.90 -17.09 -5.57
N ASN A 68 -2.29 -18.14 -4.84
CA ASN A 68 -1.63 -19.45 -4.83
C ASN A 68 -0.12 -19.35 -4.55
N THR A 69 0.22 -18.62 -3.49
CA THR A 69 1.60 -18.42 -3.01
C THR A 69 1.61 -18.45 -1.48
N ASP A 70 2.77 -18.73 -0.89
CA ASP A 70 2.98 -18.78 0.56
C ASP A 70 3.47 -17.43 1.13
N TYR A 71 3.85 -16.49 0.27
CA TYR A 71 4.36 -15.19 0.69
C TYR A 71 3.90 -14.03 -0.21
N ILE A 72 3.94 -12.83 0.37
CA ILE A 72 3.73 -11.52 -0.25
C ILE A 72 5.01 -10.70 -0.03
N ASP A 73 5.56 -10.10 -1.10
CA ASP A 73 6.73 -9.25 -0.98
C ASP A 73 6.41 -7.93 -0.29
N LEU A 74 5.32 -7.27 -0.67
CA LEU A 74 4.91 -5.99 -0.10
C LEU A 74 3.42 -6.00 0.24
N LEU A 75 3.10 -5.94 1.53
CA LEU A 75 1.73 -5.77 2.01
C LEU A 75 1.48 -4.31 2.39
N GLN A 76 0.46 -3.68 1.82
CA GLN A 76 0.14 -2.28 2.08
C GLN A 76 -1.20 -2.10 2.78
N ILE A 77 -1.30 -1.16 3.71
CA ILE A 77 -2.61 -0.65 4.14
C ILE A 77 -3.20 0.16 2.98
N HIS A 78 -4.34 -0.24 2.43
CA HIS A 78 -4.95 0.40 1.26
C HIS A 78 -5.43 1.83 1.56
N TRP A 79 -6.01 2.04 2.75
CA TRP A 79 -6.28 3.36 3.30
C TRP A 79 -6.35 3.26 4.83
N PRO A 80 -6.29 4.37 5.57
CA PRO A 80 -6.13 4.31 7.02
C PRO A 80 -7.37 3.80 7.76
N ASP A 81 -7.17 3.22 8.94
CA ASP A 81 -8.28 2.90 9.86
C ASP A 81 -8.94 4.18 10.39
N ARG A 82 -8.12 5.17 10.78
CA ARG A 82 -8.59 6.48 11.23
C ARG A 82 -9.28 7.22 10.09
N TYR A 83 -10.18 8.13 10.45
CA TYR A 83 -10.74 9.03 9.45
C TYR A 83 -9.64 9.91 8.86
N VAL A 84 -9.57 9.93 7.54
CA VAL A 84 -8.82 10.88 6.73
C VAL A 84 -9.69 11.24 5.53
N SER A 85 -9.51 12.43 4.98
CA SER A 85 -10.20 12.83 3.76
C SER A 85 -9.69 11.99 2.59
N LEU A 86 -10.52 11.10 2.06
CA LEU A 86 -10.19 10.19 0.97
C LEU A 86 -10.99 10.52 -0.30
N PHE A 87 -10.54 9.99 -1.43
CA PHE A 87 -11.33 9.89 -2.67
C PHE A 87 -12.06 11.17 -3.12
N GLY A 88 -11.33 12.29 -3.19
CA GLY A 88 -11.86 13.57 -3.70
C GLY A 88 -12.20 14.59 -2.62
N GLU A 89 -12.22 14.20 -1.34
CA GLU A 89 -12.30 15.16 -0.23
C GLU A 89 -10.94 15.85 0.00
N PHE A 90 -10.95 17.18 0.09
CA PHE A 90 -9.77 18.02 0.29
C PHE A 90 -9.54 18.42 1.75
N PHE A 91 -10.61 18.59 2.51
CA PHE A 91 -10.56 19.10 3.88
C PHE A 91 -10.95 18.01 4.88
N TYR A 92 -10.25 17.99 6.00
CA TYR A 92 -10.58 17.13 7.13
C TYR A 92 -11.84 17.65 7.82
N ASP A 93 -12.85 16.80 7.95
CA ASP A 93 -14.07 17.08 8.67
C ASP A 93 -14.00 16.49 10.10
N PRO A 94 -13.87 17.31 11.16
CA PRO A 94 -13.79 16.83 12.53
C PRO A 94 -15.04 16.06 12.97
N SER A 95 -16.21 16.32 12.37
CA SER A 95 -17.46 15.63 12.72
C SER A 95 -17.44 14.15 12.33
N LYS A 96 -16.58 13.75 11.38
CA LYS A 96 -16.40 12.36 10.94
C LYS A 96 -15.31 11.62 11.72
N TRP A 97 -14.76 12.24 12.77
CA TRP A 97 -13.80 11.59 13.65
C TRP A 97 -14.39 10.33 14.29
N ARG A 98 -13.57 9.29 14.41
CA ARG A 98 -13.93 8.03 15.05
C ARG A 98 -12.71 7.40 15.74
N PRO A 99 -12.91 6.57 16.77
CA PRO A 99 -11.84 5.76 17.35
C PRO A 99 -11.21 4.87 16.29
N SER A 100 -9.88 4.92 16.19
CA SER A 100 -9.10 4.10 15.27
C SER A 100 -8.25 3.07 16.01
N VAL A 101 -7.91 1.98 15.31
CA VAL A 101 -6.91 1.03 15.78
C VAL A 101 -5.57 1.77 15.96
N PRO A 102 -4.91 1.69 17.14
CA PRO A 102 -3.63 2.37 17.38
C PRO A 102 -2.54 1.92 16.40
N PHE A 103 -1.66 2.82 15.96
CA PHE A 103 -0.57 2.49 15.02
C PHE A 103 0.32 1.35 15.51
N VAL A 104 0.61 1.30 16.82
CA VAL A 104 1.39 0.23 17.45
C VAL A 104 0.71 -1.12 17.29
N GLU A 105 -0.61 -1.20 17.44
CA GLU A 105 -1.38 -2.43 17.27
C GLU A 105 -1.35 -2.89 15.81
N GLN A 106 -1.51 -1.96 14.86
CA GLN A 106 -1.40 -2.25 13.42
C GLN A 106 -0.02 -2.82 13.09
N LEU A 107 1.05 -2.21 13.60
CA LEU A 107 2.42 -2.68 13.39
C LEU A 107 2.73 -4.02 14.07
N LYS A 108 2.15 -4.30 15.24
CA LYS A 108 2.27 -5.61 15.89
C LYS A 108 1.63 -6.71 15.04
N ALA A 109 0.47 -6.46 14.46
CA ALA A 109 -0.17 -7.39 13.53
C ALA A 109 0.72 -7.67 12.30
N PHE A 110 1.35 -6.65 11.73
CA PHE A 110 2.32 -6.84 10.66
C PHE A 110 3.57 -7.61 11.09
N GLN A 111 4.08 -7.35 12.30
CA GLN A 111 5.24 -8.05 12.84
C GLN A 111 4.96 -9.55 12.97
N GLU A 112 3.76 -9.94 13.42
CA GLU A 112 3.33 -11.33 13.48
C GLU A 112 3.37 -11.98 12.08
N LEU A 113 2.82 -11.32 11.06
CA LEU A 113 2.85 -11.83 9.68
C LEU A 113 4.26 -11.94 9.09
N ILE A 114 5.15 -11.01 9.44
CA ILE A 114 6.56 -11.07 9.04
C ILE A 114 7.26 -12.24 9.74
N ASN A 115 6.99 -12.45 11.03
CA ASN A 115 7.53 -13.57 11.79
C ASN A 115 7.02 -14.92 11.27
N GLU A 116 5.76 -14.97 10.83
CA GLU A 116 5.16 -16.14 10.16
C GLU A 116 5.73 -16.37 8.73
N GLY A 117 6.53 -15.45 8.19
CA GLY A 117 7.14 -15.55 6.85
C GLY A 117 6.19 -15.25 5.69
N LYS A 118 4.95 -14.82 5.98
CA LYS A 118 3.90 -14.54 4.98
C LYS A 118 4.09 -13.20 4.27
N VAL A 119 4.77 -12.26 4.91
CA VAL A 119 4.99 -10.90 4.40
C VAL A 119 6.45 -10.53 4.59
N ARG A 120 7.10 -9.97 3.56
CA ARG A 120 8.49 -9.50 3.65
C ARG A 120 8.60 -8.03 4.05
N TYR A 121 7.82 -7.18 3.40
CA TYR A 121 7.83 -5.74 3.60
C TYR A 121 6.43 -5.18 3.78
N ILE A 122 6.35 -4.04 4.45
CA ILE A 122 5.09 -3.35 4.70
C ILE A 122 5.11 -1.91 4.18
N GLY A 123 3.95 -1.44 3.73
CA GLY A 123 3.76 -0.09 3.27
C GLY A 123 2.38 0.46 3.60
N VAL A 124 2.15 1.71 3.21
CA VAL A 124 0.88 2.40 3.43
C VAL A 124 0.41 3.04 2.13
N SER A 125 -0.89 3.21 1.98
CA SER A 125 -1.51 3.88 0.84
C SER A 125 -2.58 4.83 1.35
N ASN A 126 -2.80 5.89 0.57
CA ASN A 126 -3.72 6.98 0.90
C ASN A 126 -3.48 7.58 2.30
N GLU A 127 -2.21 7.63 2.71
CA GLU A 127 -1.81 8.10 4.03
C GLU A 127 -1.51 9.60 4.04
N THR A 128 -1.50 10.21 5.22
CA THR A 128 -1.02 11.57 5.45
C THR A 128 0.38 11.55 6.04
N SER A 129 1.10 12.67 5.99
CA SER A 129 2.40 12.78 6.66
C SER A 129 2.33 12.49 8.16
N TYR A 130 1.23 12.87 8.81
CA TYR A 130 0.98 12.56 10.21
C TYR A 130 1.06 11.05 10.45
N GLY A 131 0.25 10.22 9.77
CA GLY A 131 0.26 8.80 10.09
C GLY A 131 1.53 8.09 9.60
N VAL A 132 2.17 8.56 8.52
CA VAL A 132 3.53 8.09 8.17
C VAL A 132 4.51 8.33 9.31
N MET A 133 4.53 9.54 9.87
CA MET A 133 5.40 9.88 11.01
C MET A 133 5.05 9.08 12.26
N GLU A 134 3.77 8.85 12.54
CA GLU A 134 3.33 8.00 13.64
C GLU A 134 3.77 6.54 13.46
N PHE A 135 3.67 5.98 12.25
CA PHE A 135 4.20 4.65 11.94
C PHE A 135 5.72 4.58 12.15
N VAL A 136 6.46 5.58 11.66
CA VAL A 136 7.93 5.64 11.85
C VAL A 136 8.29 5.79 13.33
N HIS A 137 7.55 6.61 14.07
CA HIS A 137 7.76 6.82 15.49
C HIS A 137 7.48 5.55 16.29
N ALA A 138 6.31 4.92 16.09
CA ALA A 138 5.94 3.67 16.72
C ALA A 138 6.94 2.55 16.43
N ALA A 139 7.39 2.42 15.17
CA ALA A 139 8.44 1.47 14.79
C ALA A 139 9.75 1.71 15.56
N LYS A 140 10.14 2.98 15.74
CA LYS A 140 11.36 3.35 16.46
C LYS A 140 11.27 3.10 17.97
N VAL A 141 10.15 3.46 18.59
CA VAL A 141 9.97 3.36 20.05
C VAL A 141 9.78 1.91 20.49
N GLU A 142 8.98 1.14 19.78
CA GLU A 142 8.59 -0.22 20.17
C GLU A 142 9.47 -1.31 19.53
N GLY A 143 10.43 -0.94 18.67
CA GLY A 143 11.25 -1.90 17.94
C GLY A 143 10.45 -2.72 16.90
N LEU A 144 9.41 -2.10 16.34
CA LEU A 144 8.46 -2.70 15.39
C LEU A 144 8.90 -2.49 13.93
N PRO A 145 8.28 -3.20 12.95
CA PRO A 145 8.74 -3.17 11.58
C PRO A 145 8.46 -1.79 10.96
N LYS A 146 9.40 -1.31 10.12
CA LYS A 146 9.30 0.00 9.48
C LYS A 146 8.55 -0.11 8.16
N ILE A 147 7.68 0.86 7.89
CA ILE A 147 7.08 1.04 6.57
C ILE A 147 8.15 1.47 5.56
N VAL A 148 8.19 0.81 4.40
CA VAL A 148 9.21 1.05 3.36
C VAL A 148 8.66 1.81 2.14
N SER A 149 7.35 1.79 1.95
CA SER A 149 6.68 2.45 0.83
C SER A 149 5.45 3.23 1.25
N ILE A 150 5.18 4.31 0.51
CA ILE A 150 3.88 4.98 0.50
C ILE A 150 3.33 5.07 -0.91
N GLN A 151 2.09 4.62 -1.09
CA GLN A 151 1.39 4.62 -2.37
C GLN A 151 0.23 5.62 -2.36
N ASN A 152 0.53 6.88 -2.69
CA ASN A 152 -0.43 7.99 -2.70
C ASN A 152 -0.72 8.46 -4.12
N SER A 153 -1.92 9.03 -4.34
CA SER A 153 -2.23 9.66 -5.61
C SER A 153 -1.33 10.89 -5.84
N TYR A 154 -0.67 10.92 -7.00
CA TYR A 154 0.15 12.03 -7.42
C TYR A 154 0.11 12.12 -8.95
N SER A 155 -0.34 13.26 -9.44
CA SER A 155 -0.37 13.61 -10.86
C SER A 155 -0.29 15.12 -11.00
N LEU A 156 -0.12 15.64 -12.21
CA LEU A 156 -0.15 17.10 -12.45
C LEU A 156 -1.46 17.74 -11.95
N LEU A 157 -2.57 17.00 -12.00
CA LEU A 157 -3.87 17.44 -11.51
C LEU A 157 -4.01 17.31 -9.98
N VAL A 158 -3.26 16.39 -9.37
CA VAL A 158 -3.34 16.06 -7.93
C VAL A 158 -1.95 16.20 -7.30
N ARG A 159 -1.48 17.45 -7.16
CA ARG A 159 -0.21 17.79 -6.51
C ARG A 159 -0.38 18.29 -5.08
N CYS A 160 -1.37 19.15 -4.86
CA CYS A 160 -1.48 19.91 -3.61
C CYS A 160 -1.67 19.02 -2.38
N LYS A 161 -2.39 17.89 -2.51
CA LYS A 161 -2.62 16.94 -1.41
C LYS A 161 -1.33 16.23 -1.00
N PHE A 162 -0.53 15.81 -1.98
CA PHE A 162 0.75 15.17 -1.75
C PHE A 162 1.78 16.17 -1.21
N GLU A 163 1.98 17.33 -1.86
CA GLU A 163 3.03 18.28 -1.51
C GLU A 163 2.76 19.06 -0.22
N ARG A 164 1.51 19.41 0.08
CA ARG A 164 1.16 20.07 1.37
C ARG A 164 1.12 19.09 2.52
N GLY A 165 0.66 17.86 2.26
CA GLY A 165 0.69 16.78 3.24
C GLY A 165 2.12 16.38 3.58
N ASN A 166 2.94 16.03 2.58
CA ASN A 166 4.23 15.36 2.76
C ASN A 166 5.45 16.29 2.94
N ARG A 167 5.25 17.59 3.17
CA ARG A 167 6.35 18.52 3.47
C ARG A 167 7.20 18.07 4.67
N THR A 168 6.65 17.27 5.58
CA THR A 168 7.34 16.73 6.75
C THR A 168 8.15 15.47 6.47
N LEU A 169 8.06 14.84 5.29
CA LEU A 169 8.73 13.57 4.96
C LEU A 169 10.16 13.72 4.44
N TYR A 170 10.64 14.93 4.16
CA TYR A 170 11.99 15.16 3.60
C TYR A 170 13.18 14.60 4.42
N PRO A 171 13.13 14.37 5.74
CA PRO A 171 14.21 13.67 6.43
C PRO A 171 14.04 12.14 6.51
N VAL A 172 12.96 11.56 5.97
CA VAL A 172 12.67 10.11 6.05
C VAL A 172 12.89 9.46 4.68
N SER A 173 13.87 8.57 4.57
CA SER A 173 14.21 7.83 3.34
C SER A 173 13.13 6.79 2.98
N GLN A 174 11.96 7.23 2.53
CA GLN A 174 10.88 6.37 2.05
C GLN A 174 10.67 6.56 0.54
N GLU A 175 10.60 5.45 -0.19
CA GLU A 175 10.26 5.47 -1.62
C GLU A 175 8.76 5.73 -1.80
N THR A 176 8.43 6.75 -2.59
CA THR A 176 7.05 7.11 -2.92
C THR A 176 6.65 6.45 -4.23
N TRP A 177 5.52 5.74 -4.22
CA TRP A 177 4.92 5.14 -5.41
C TRP A 177 3.66 5.92 -5.82
N PRO A 178 3.75 6.85 -6.79
CA PRO A 178 2.63 7.69 -7.19
C PRO A 178 1.56 6.89 -7.96
N TYR A 179 0.27 7.05 -7.63
CA TYR A 179 -0.86 6.58 -8.45
C TYR A 179 -1.50 7.74 -9.24
N PRO A 180 -1.78 7.61 -10.55
CA PRO A 180 -2.49 8.64 -11.30
C PRO A 180 -4.01 8.62 -11.05
N CYS A 181 -4.56 9.77 -10.63
CA CYS A 181 -5.99 10.05 -10.66
C CYS A 181 -6.29 10.76 -11.99
N SER A 182 -6.87 10.02 -12.94
CA SER A 182 -7.24 10.35 -14.34
C SER A 182 -6.12 10.71 -15.33
N ALA A 183 -6.02 9.89 -16.38
CA ALA A 183 -5.14 9.93 -17.56
C ALA A 183 -3.71 9.36 -17.39
N ARG A 184 -3.39 8.44 -18.31
CA ARG A 184 -2.19 7.61 -18.42
C ARG A 184 -0.97 8.46 -18.80
N THR A 185 -0.23 9.01 -17.85
CA THR A 185 1.09 9.60 -18.16
C THR A 185 1.96 9.73 -16.91
N TRP A 186 3.11 9.05 -16.94
CA TRP A 186 4.16 9.13 -15.91
C TRP A 186 5.11 10.28 -16.23
N ILE A 187 5.53 11.05 -15.23
CA ILE A 187 6.68 11.98 -15.35
C ILE A 187 7.69 11.55 -14.28
N CYS A 188 8.80 10.97 -14.72
CA CYS A 188 9.94 10.58 -13.87
C CYS A 188 11.12 11.53 -14.10
N SER A 189 11.67 12.09 -13.02
CA SER A 189 12.94 12.83 -13.03
C SER A 189 14.00 12.03 -12.28
N GLY A 190 14.79 11.23 -13.00
CA GLY A 190 15.94 10.50 -12.43
C GLY A 190 16.44 9.35 -13.31
N PRO A 191 17.73 9.32 -13.72
CA PRO A 191 18.19 8.49 -14.84
C PRO A 191 18.28 6.97 -14.56
N SER A 192 18.28 6.51 -13.31
CA SER A 192 18.50 5.08 -12.99
C SER A 192 17.23 4.24 -12.90
N ILE A 193 16.05 4.88 -12.78
CA ILE A 193 14.75 4.19 -12.69
C ILE A 193 13.93 4.30 -14.00
N CYS A 194 14.34 5.16 -14.93
CA CYS A 194 13.60 5.48 -16.15
C CYS A 194 13.48 4.34 -17.18
N ASN A 195 14.36 3.34 -17.19
CA ASN A 195 14.43 2.36 -18.29
C ASN A 195 13.43 1.20 -18.22
N GLN A 196 12.32 1.31 -17.47
CA GLN A 196 11.38 0.19 -17.28
C GLN A 196 9.89 0.49 -17.53
N PHE A 197 9.51 1.71 -17.95
CA PHE A 197 8.09 2.13 -17.90
C PHE A 197 7.37 2.36 -19.25
N ASP A 198 7.88 1.88 -20.39
CA ASP A 198 7.38 2.28 -21.71
C ASP A 198 6.47 1.30 -22.48
N HIS A 199 6.08 0.16 -21.91
CA HIS A 199 5.07 -0.70 -22.55
C HIS A 199 3.99 -1.09 -21.54
N TRP A 200 2.81 -1.52 -22.00
CA TRP A 200 1.61 -1.86 -21.21
C TRP A 200 0.59 -0.72 -21.03
N CYS A 201 0.29 -0.02 -22.13
CA CYS A 201 -0.79 0.97 -22.21
C CYS A 201 -2.13 0.39 -22.72
N ASN A 202 -2.30 -0.93 -22.86
CA ASN A 202 -3.52 -1.53 -23.42
C ASN A 202 -3.94 -2.75 -22.60
N PHE A 203 -4.85 -2.58 -21.64
CA PHE A 203 -5.89 -3.52 -21.19
C PHE A 203 -6.47 -2.99 -19.87
N CYS A 204 -7.28 -1.92 -19.99
CA CYS A 204 -8.23 -1.40 -19.03
C CYS A 204 -9.22 -0.54 -19.81
#